data_AF-A0A4R4SIR0-F1
#
_entry.id   AF-A0A4R4SIR0-F1
#
_cell.length_a   1.000
_cell.length_b   1.000
_cell.length_c   1.000
_cell.angle_alpha   90.00
_cell.angle_beta   90.00
_cell.angle_gamma   90.00
#
_symmetry.space_group_name_H-M   'P 1'
#
loop_
_entity.id
_entity.type
_entity.pdbx_description
1 polymer ?
#
loop_
_entity_poly.entity_id
_entity_poly.type
_entity_poly.pdbx_seq_one_letter_code
_entity_poly.pdbx_strand_id
1 'polypeptide(L)'
;MSSRLTGDETALWKAAAKVLDANWTGTATAASPGLYPHQWSWDSAFISMGLARHRRDRAEAELLSLFRGQWADGMLPHIVFDTSLARHAYFPGPDLWRSEHQPAAPHGVHTSGLTQPPLHALTALRLHETAADLEGSRAFLTRLHPMLTAQHRYLARARDLDSSGLIAICHPWESGLDNSP
;
A
#
# COMPACT_ATOMS: atom_id res chain seq x y z
N MET A 1 17.97 -17.59 -18.31
CA MET A 1 18.70 -18.37 -17.29
C MET A 1 18.54 -17.65 -15.96
N SER A 2 17.80 -18.23 -15.02
CA SER A 2 17.58 -17.63 -13.69
C SER A 2 18.90 -17.62 -12.94
N SER A 3 19.44 -16.46 -12.61
CA SER A 3 20.53 -16.35 -11.63
C SER A 3 19.98 -16.82 -10.29
N ARG A 4 20.17 -18.11 -9.97
CA ARG A 4 19.91 -18.59 -8.61
C ARG A 4 20.83 -17.80 -7.68
N LEU A 5 20.24 -17.24 -6.62
CA LEU A 5 21.00 -16.57 -5.59
C LEU A 5 22.03 -17.56 -5.05
N THR A 6 23.30 -17.18 -5.01
CA THR A 6 24.36 -18.02 -4.44
C THR A 6 24.15 -18.07 -2.92
N GLY A 7 23.47 -19.10 -2.44
CA GLY A 7 23.14 -19.28 -1.01
C GLY A 7 22.07 -20.36 -0.79
N ASP A 8 21.83 -20.73 0.47
CA ASP A 8 20.71 -21.61 0.84
C ASP A 8 19.38 -20.84 0.64
N GLU A 9 18.68 -21.15 -0.46
CA GLU A 9 17.38 -20.57 -0.82
C GLU A 9 16.34 -20.72 0.31
N THR A 10 16.40 -21.82 1.08
CA THR A 10 15.49 -22.06 2.20
C THR A 10 15.81 -21.11 3.35
N ALA A 11 17.09 -20.91 3.67
CA ALA A 11 17.50 -19.96 4.70
C ALA A 11 17.10 -18.53 4.32
N LEU A 12 17.30 -18.14 3.05
CA LEU A 12 16.90 -16.82 2.57
C LEU A 12 15.38 -16.62 2.64
N TRP A 13 14.59 -17.60 2.21
CA TRP A 13 13.13 -17.54 2.30
C TRP A 13 12.64 -17.39 3.74
N LYS A 14 13.20 -18.17 4.68
CA LYS A 14 12.86 -18.08 6.11
C LYS A 14 13.21 -16.71 6.69
N ALA A 15 14.35 -16.15 6.30
CA ALA A 15 14.75 -14.81 6.73
C ALA A 15 13.79 -13.73 6.19
N ALA A 16 13.41 -13.81 4.91
CA ALA A 16 12.46 -12.87 4.31
C ALA A 16 11.06 -12.94 4.96
N ALA A 17 10.54 -14.15 5.20
CA ALA A 17 9.28 -14.35 5.92
C ALA A 17 9.34 -13.77 7.34
N LYS A 18 10.45 -13.97 8.04
CA LYS A 18 10.66 -13.42 9.39
C LYS A 18 10.66 -11.89 9.40
N VAL A 19 11.19 -11.23 8.37
CA VAL A 19 11.11 -9.75 8.25
C VAL A 19 9.66 -9.28 8.13
N LEU A 20 8.86 -9.90 7.26
CA LEU A 20 7.44 -9.54 7.09
C LEU A 20 6.60 -9.82 8.35
N ASP A 21 6.93 -10.89 9.09
CA ASP A 21 6.27 -11.20 10.36
C ASP A 21 6.69 -10.22 11.47
N ALA A 22 7.97 -9.85 11.54
CA ALA A 22 8.48 -8.92 12.56
C ALA A 22 7.98 -7.48 12.35
N ASN A 23 7.72 -7.07 11.12
CA ASN A 23 7.26 -5.72 10.79
C ASN A 23 5.73 -5.55 10.92
N TRP A 24 5.00 -6.59 11.35
CA TRP A 24 3.56 -6.53 11.54
C TRP A 24 3.16 -5.65 12.72
N THR A 25 2.29 -4.67 12.49
CA THR A 25 1.80 -3.74 13.51
C THR A 25 0.50 -4.21 14.18
N GLY A 26 -0.02 -5.37 13.79
CA GLY A 26 -1.35 -5.84 14.20
C GLY A 26 -2.45 -5.58 13.17
N THR A 27 -2.25 -4.60 12.27
CA THR A 27 -3.23 -4.25 11.22
C THR A 27 -2.62 -4.01 9.83
N ALA A 28 -1.35 -3.63 9.77
CA ALA A 28 -0.59 -3.43 8.55
C ALA A 28 0.89 -3.80 8.80
N THR A 29 1.71 -3.72 7.77
CA THR A 29 3.14 -4.00 7.88
C THR A 29 3.91 -2.70 7.68
N ALA A 30 4.73 -2.33 8.66
CA ALA A 30 5.63 -1.19 8.52
C ALA A 30 6.67 -1.47 7.43
N ALA A 31 6.90 -0.52 6.53
CA ALA A 31 7.89 -0.66 5.47
C ALA A 31 9.32 -0.85 6.05
N SER A 32 9.63 -0.13 7.13
CA SER A 32 10.84 -0.31 7.93
C SER A 32 10.61 0.23 9.34
N PRO A 33 10.46 -0.60 10.38
CA PRO A 33 10.10 -0.14 11.72
C PRO A 33 10.98 0.97 12.30
N GLY A 34 12.24 1.05 11.90
CA GLY A 34 13.17 2.09 12.37
C GLY A 34 13.18 3.39 11.58
N LEU A 35 12.63 3.42 10.35
CA LEU A 35 12.71 4.58 9.45
C LEU A 35 11.36 4.95 8.82
N TYR A 36 10.58 3.94 8.45
CA TYR A 36 9.26 4.04 7.83
C TYR A 36 8.27 3.20 8.65
N PRO A 37 7.87 3.67 9.84
CA PRO A 37 7.13 2.86 10.80
C PRO A 37 5.62 2.80 10.51
N HIS A 38 5.17 3.41 9.41
CA HIS A 38 3.77 3.47 8.99
C HIS A 38 3.49 2.53 7.82
N GLN A 39 2.21 2.43 7.43
CA GLN A 39 1.81 1.71 6.23
C GLN A 39 1.97 2.61 5.02
N TRP A 40 2.71 2.15 4.01
CA TRP A 40 2.97 2.88 2.77
C TRP A 40 2.28 2.21 1.59
N SER A 41 1.69 3.01 0.69
CA SER A 41 0.77 2.52 -0.34
C SER A 41 1.40 1.48 -1.26
N TRP A 42 2.46 1.85 -1.99
CA TRP A 42 3.08 0.92 -2.92
C TRP A 42 3.86 -0.20 -2.21
N ASP A 43 4.40 0.05 -1.01
CA ASP A 43 5.09 -0.95 -0.18
C ASP A 43 4.12 -2.05 0.22
N SER A 44 2.91 -1.69 0.67
CA SER A 44 1.85 -2.66 0.98
C SER A 44 1.50 -3.54 -0.22
N ALA A 45 1.62 -3.03 -1.45
CA ALA A 45 1.43 -3.84 -2.66
C ALA A 45 2.53 -4.92 -2.80
N PHE A 46 3.79 -4.59 -2.54
CA PHE A 46 4.92 -5.54 -2.56
C PHE A 46 4.90 -6.49 -1.37
N ILE A 47 4.62 -5.98 -0.18
CA ILE A 47 4.48 -6.74 1.06
C ILE A 47 3.39 -7.80 0.91
N SER A 48 2.23 -7.43 0.32
CA SER A 48 1.15 -8.38 0.06
C SER A 48 1.59 -9.52 -0.86
N MET A 49 2.36 -9.23 -1.91
CA MET A 49 2.93 -10.29 -2.77
C MET A 49 3.90 -11.21 -2.01
N GLY A 50 4.71 -10.66 -1.10
CA GLY A 50 5.58 -11.43 -0.22
C GLY A 50 4.81 -12.32 0.76
N LEU A 51 3.84 -11.74 1.46
CA LEU A 51 2.98 -12.43 2.43
C LEU A 51 2.18 -13.56 1.77
N ALA A 52 1.73 -13.39 0.53
CA ALA A 52 0.95 -14.40 -0.19
C ALA A 52 1.61 -15.79 -0.25
N ARG A 53 2.94 -15.85 -0.08
CA ARG A 53 3.73 -17.08 -0.07
C ARG A 53 3.54 -17.93 1.18
N HIS A 54 3.12 -17.34 2.32
CA HIS A 54 2.98 -18.08 3.59
C HIS A 54 1.86 -17.60 4.53
N ARG A 55 1.30 -16.40 4.31
CA ARG A 55 0.25 -15.74 5.12
C ARG A 55 -0.72 -15.01 4.20
N ARG A 56 -1.48 -15.78 3.43
CA ARG A 56 -2.40 -15.23 2.43
C ARG A 56 -3.52 -14.39 3.06
N ASP A 57 -4.01 -14.83 4.21
CA ASP A 57 -4.93 -14.07 5.06
C ASP A 57 -4.38 -12.66 5.35
N ARG A 58 -3.09 -12.56 5.70
CA ARG A 58 -2.44 -11.26 5.94
C ARG A 58 -2.18 -10.48 4.66
N ALA A 59 -1.88 -11.14 3.54
CA ALA A 59 -1.72 -10.46 2.25
C ALA A 59 -3.00 -9.74 1.81
N GLU A 60 -4.15 -10.38 1.96
CA GLU A 60 -5.45 -9.79 1.64
C GLU A 60 -5.83 -8.70 2.67
N ALA A 61 -5.54 -8.93 3.95
CA ALA A 61 -5.76 -7.95 5.01
C ALA A 61 -4.89 -6.68 4.86
N GLU A 62 -3.64 -6.81 4.40
CA GLU A 62 -2.72 -5.70 4.15
C GLU A 62 -3.27 -4.73 3.10
N LEU A 63 -3.80 -5.26 1.98
CA LEU A 63 -4.47 -4.41 0.99
C LEU A 63 -5.75 -3.80 1.54
N LEU A 64 -6.62 -4.59 2.20
CA LEU A 64 -7.88 -4.06 2.73
C LEU A 64 -7.65 -2.98 3.79
N SER A 65 -6.61 -3.10 4.62
CA SER A 65 -6.28 -2.10 5.64
C SER A 65 -5.77 -0.80 5.01
N LEU A 66 -4.96 -0.87 3.95
CA LEU A 66 -4.52 0.30 3.19
C LEU A 66 -5.71 1.09 2.63
N PHE A 67 -6.70 0.40 2.06
CA PHE A 67 -7.88 1.03 1.48
C PHE A 67 -8.84 1.65 2.50
N ARG A 68 -8.68 1.40 3.82
CA ARG A 68 -9.34 2.23 4.85
C ARG A 68 -8.87 3.68 4.82
N GLY A 69 -7.67 3.92 4.27
CA GLY A 69 -7.13 5.25 4.02
C GLY A 69 -7.67 5.92 2.75
N GLN A 70 -8.48 5.25 1.93
CA GLN A 70 -8.97 5.82 0.67
C GLN A 70 -9.89 7.03 0.93
N TRP A 71 -9.64 8.11 0.21
CA TRP A 71 -10.43 9.33 0.27
C TRP A 71 -11.75 9.17 -0.51
N ALA A 72 -12.75 9.97 -0.17
CA ALA A 72 -14.08 9.91 -0.76
C ALA A 72 -14.11 10.22 -2.27
N ASP A 73 -13.12 10.94 -2.78
CA ASP A 73 -12.92 11.22 -4.20
C ASP A 73 -12.20 10.07 -4.96
N GLY A 74 -11.73 9.05 -4.23
CA GLY A 74 -11.04 7.89 -4.74
C GLY A 74 -9.52 7.93 -4.56
N MET A 75 -8.91 9.04 -4.13
CA MET A 75 -7.46 9.10 -3.89
C MET A 75 -7.04 8.05 -2.86
N LEU A 76 -6.02 7.25 -3.19
CA LEU A 76 -5.37 6.40 -2.20
C LEU A 76 -4.09 7.09 -1.72
N PRO A 77 -3.97 7.43 -0.43
CA PRO A 77 -2.82 8.18 0.08
C PRO A 77 -1.58 7.31 0.10
N HIS A 78 -0.41 7.91 -0.06
CA HIS A 78 0.87 7.19 0.01
C HIS A 78 1.22 6.70 1.42
N ILE A 79 0.67 7.30 2.48
CA ILE A 79 0.84 6.87 3.88
C ILE A 79 -0.51 6.76 4.57
N VAL A 80 -0.71 5.66 5.29
CA VAL A 80 -1.71 5.52 6.36
C VAL A 80 -0.97 5.49 7.69
N PHE A 81 -1.22 6.48 8.54
CA PHE A 81 -0.48 6.66 9.79
C PHE A 81 -0.97 5.70 10.86
N ASP A 82 -0.02 5.06 11.55
CA ASP A 82 -0.27 4.34 12.79
C ASP A 82 -0.23 5.35 13.96
N THR A 83 -1.41 5.65 14.52
CA THR A 83 -1.57 6.62 15.61
C THR A 83 -1.14 6.10 16.97
N SER A 84 -0.79 4.82 17.10
CA SER A 84 -0.23 4.27 18.34
C SER A 84 1.24 4.64 18.55
N LEU A 85 1.91 5.06 17.48
CA LEU A 85 3.32 5.44 17.51
C LEU A 85 3.52 6.85 18.07
N ALA A 86 4.73 7.10 18.59
CA ALA A 86 5.11 8.43 19.04
C ALA A 86 5.07 9.43 17.88
N ARG A 87 4.64 10.67 18.15
CA ARG A 87 4.50 11.73 17.12
C ARG A 87 5.76 12.01 16.31
N HIS A 88 6.95 11.74 16.86
CA HIS A 88 8.25 11.97 16.24
C HIS A 88 8.83 10.72 15.57
N ALA A 89 8.06 9.63 15.44
CA ALA A 89 8.52 8.40 14.81
C ALA A 89 8.79 8.56 13.30
N TYR A 90 8.16 9.55 12.65
CA TYR A 90 8.38 9.89 11.25
C TYR A 90 8.05 11.37 10.99
N PHE A 91 8.75 11.99 10.05
CA PHE A 91 8.45 13.35 9.58
C PHE A 91 8.48 13.40 8.04
N PRO A 92 7.48 14.01 7.38
CA PRO A 92 6.33 14.70 7.96
C PRO A 92 5.23 13.75 8.47
N GLY A 93 4.85 13.92 9.74
CA GLY A 93 3.80 13.14 10.42
C GLY A 93 2.38 13.71 10.28
N PRO A 94 1.37 13.08 10.90
CA PRO A 94 -0.04 13.46 10.75
C PRO A 94 -0.33 14.89 11.19
N ASP A 95 0.37 15.42 12.20
CA ASP A 95 0.21 16.80 12.69
C ASP A 95 0.55 17.88 11.63
N LEU A 96 1.37 17.53 10.63
CA LEU A 96 1.67 18.41 9.50
C LEU A 96 0.68 18.22 8.36
N TRP A 97 0.36 16.96 8.02
CA TRP A 97 -0.58 16.63 6.94
C TRP A 97 -2.01 17.09 7.22
N ARG A 98 -2.46 16.91 8.47
CA ARG A 98 -3.80 17.31 8.97
C ARG A 98 -4.92 16.83 8.05
N SER A 99 -4.84 15.58 7.60
CA SER A 99 -5.83 14.99 6.70
C SER A 99 -7.24 15.07 7.29
N GLU A 100 -7.38 14.98 8.61
CA GLU A 100 -8.65 15.07 9.32
C GLU A 100 -9.39 16.40 9.12
N HIS A 101 -8.73 17.46 8.65
CA HIS A 101 -9.37 18.73 8.29
C HIS A 101 -9.85 18.79 6.84
N GLN A 102 -9.55 17.77 6.02
CA GLN A 102 -9.95 17.72 4.62
C GLN A 102 -11.30 17.01 4.48
N PRO A 103 -12.30 17.62 3.81
CA PRO A 103 -13.63 17.02 3.69
C PRO A 103 -13.66 15.65 3.01
N ALA A 104 -12.73 15.39 2.10
CA ALA A 104 -12.64 14.12 1.36
C ALA A 104 -11.83 13.04 2.09
N ALA A 105 -11.08 13.37 3.14
CA ALA A 105 -10.27 12.40 3.86
C ALA A 105 -11.13 11.42 4.66
N PRO A 106 -10.69 10.16 4.85
CA PRO A 106 -11.42 9.16 5.62
C PRO A 106 -11.55 9.58 7.10
N HIS A 107 -12.74 9.41 7.67
CA HIS A 107 -12.96 9.68 9.09
C HIS A 107 -12.26 8.66 9.99
N GLY A 108 -11.55 9.14 11.02
CA GLY A 108 -10.88 8.30 12.00
C GLY A 108 -9.63 7.57 11.49
N VAL A 109 -9.13 7.95 10.30
CA VAL A 109 -7.88 7.43 9.73
C VAL A 109 -7.02 8.62 9.32
N HIS A 110 -5.85 8.78 9.94
CA HIS A 110 -4.92 9.82 9.56
C HIS A 110 -4.09 9.33 8.37
N THR A 111 -4.00 10.15 7.32
CA THR A 111 -3.28 9.81 6.10
C THR A 111 -2.43 10.98 5.66
N SER A 112 -1.50 10.74 4.74
CA SER A 112 -0.93 11.84 3.95
C SER A 112 -1.96 12.37 2.94
N GLY A 113 -1.62 13.46 2.25
CA GLY A 113 -2.45 14.11 1.23
C GLY A 113 -1.95 13.93 -0.21
N LEU A 114 -1.00 13.02 -0.44
CA LEU A 114 -0.49 12.73 -1.78
C LEU A 114 -0.70 11.25 -2.12
N THR A 115 -0.73 10.89 -3.41
CA THR A 115 -0.86 9.51 -3.89
C THR A 115 0.50 8.84 -4.11
N GLN A 116 0.51 7.57 -4.48
CA GLN A 116 1.67 6.81 -4.97
C GLN A 116 1.30 5.95 -6.21
N PRO A 117 2.27 5.30 -6.88
CA PRO A 117 2.01 4.48 -8.06
C PRO A 117 0.96 3.37 -7.80
N PRO A 118 -0.03 3.17 -8.70
CA PRO A 118 -1.20 2.33 -8.45
C PRO A 118 -0.95 0.82 -8.69
N LEU A 119 -0.05 0.20 -7.94
CA LEU A 119 0.28 -1.24 -8.08
C LEU A 119 -0.79 -2.19 -7.51
N HIS A 120 -1.78 -1.66 -6.78
CA HIS A 120 -2.75 -2.43 -5.98
C HIS A 120 -3.63 -3.37 -6.81
N ALA A 121 -4.06 -2.95 -8.02
CA ALA A 121 -4.88 -3.79 -8.89
C ALA A 121 -4.07 -4.98 -9.44
N LEU A 122 -2.81 -4.75 -9.80
CA LEU A 122 -1.89 -5.80 -10.20
C LEU A 122 -1.66 -6.78 -9.04
N THR A 123 -1.40 -6.29 -7.83
CA THR A 123 -1.25 -7.13 -6.65
C THR A 123 -2.50 -7.96 -6.39
N ALA A 124 -3.69 -7.37 -6.41
CA ALA A 124 -4.96 -8.09 -6.22
C ALA A 124 -5.14 -9.22 -7.25
N LEU A 125 -4.80 -8.95 -8.52
CA LEU A 125 -4.81 -9.97 -9.57
C LEU A 125 -3.81 -11.09 -9.29
N ARG A 126 -2.56 -10.76 -8.93
CA ARG A 126 -1.53 -11.77 -8.60
C ARG A 126 -1.91 -12.63 -7.39
N LEU A 127 -2.54 -12.03 -6.38
CA LEU A 127 -3.12 -12.79 -5.29
C LEU A 127 -4.17 -13.75 -5.85
N HIS A 128 -5.14 -13.29 -6.65
CA HIS A 128 -6.17 -14.16 -7.20
C HIS A 128 -5.62 -15.33 -8.04
N GLU A 129 -4.68 -15.06 -8.94
CA GLU A 129 -4.05 -16.07 -9.81
C GLU A 129 -3.32 -17.18 -9.03
N THR A 130 -2.89 -16.90 -7.81
CA THR A 130 -2.15 -17.83 -6.95
C THR A 130 -3.00 -18.41 -5.81
N ALA A 131 -4.32 -18.16 -5.82
CA ALA A 131 -5.22 -18.58 -4.76
C ALA A 131 -5.49 -20.09 -4.82
N ALA A 132 -5.25 -20.78 -3.70
CA ALA A 132 -5.74 -22.15 -3.50
C ALA A 132 -7.25 -22.17 -3.22
N ASP A 133 -7.72 -21.20 -2.42
CA ASP A 133 -9.15 -20.96 -2.16
C ASP A 133 -9.69 -19.91 -3.13
N LEU A 134 -10.34 -20.36 -4.20
CA LEU A 134 -10.91 -19.49 -5.22
C LEU A 134 -12.17 -18.76 -4.75
N GLU A 135 -12.93 -19.33 -3.82
CA GLU A 135 -14.16 -18.70 -3.32
C GLU A 135 -13.81 -17.55 -2.39
N GLY A 136 -12.93 -17.78 -1.40
CA GLY A 136 -12.41 -16.74 -0.53
C GLY A 136 -11.72 -15.63 -1.32
N SER A 137 -10.91 -16.00 -2.32
CA SER A 137 -10.27 -15.00 -3.18
C SER A 137 -11.27 -14.15 -3.99
N ARG A 138 -12.35 -14.74 -4.51
CA ARG A 138 -13.42 -13.98 -5.17
C ARG A 138 -14.17 -13.06 -4.20
N ALA A 139 -14.39 -13.49 -2.97
CA ALA A 139 -15.00 -12.65 -1.94
C ALA A 139 -14.09 -11.45 -1.59
N PHE A 140 -12.79 -11.67 -1.46
CA PHE A 140 -11.79 -10.60 -1.32
C PHE A 140 -11.84 -9.61 -2.48
N LEU A 141 -11.80 -10.09 -3.73
CA LEU A 141 -11.88 -9.22 -4.92
C LEU A 141 -13.19 -8.45 -4.99
N THR A 142 -14.32 -9.07 -4.63
CA THR A 142 -15.63 -8.41 -4.60
C THR A 142 -15.63 -7.21 -3.65
N ARG A 143 -14.95 -7.32 -2.50
CA ARG A 143 -14.79 -6.22 -1.55
C ARG A 143 -13.83 -5.15 -2.06
N LEU A 144 -12.71 -5.56 -2.67
CA LEU A 144 -11.63 -4.66 -3.08
C LEU A 144 -11.92 -3.90 -4.40
N HIS A 145 -12.64 -4.52 -5.33
CA HIS A 145 -12.82 -4.02 -6.70
C HIS A 145 -13.44 -2.60 -6.78
N PRO A 146 -14.49 -2.24 -6.01
CA PRO A 146 -15.04 -0.89 -6.03
C PRO A 146 -14.00 0.18 -5.63
N MET A 147 -13.16 -0.14 -4.65
CA MET A 147 -12.10 0.74 -4.15
C MET A 147 -10.97 0.91 -5.17
N LEU A 148 -10.55 -0.18 -5.83
CA LEU A 148 -9.61 -0.13 -6.95
C LEU A 148 -10.14 0.71 -8.12
N THR A 149 -11.43 0.55 -8.43
CA THR A 149 -12.09 1.33 -9.47
C THR A 149 -12.10 2.81 -9.12
N ALA A 150 -12.39 3.16 -7.86
CA ALA A 150 -12.35 4.55 -7.39
C ALA A 150 -10.93 5.15 -7.48
N GLN A 151 -9.89 4.38 -7.14
CA GLN A 151 -8.49 4.81 -7.30
C GLN A 151 -8.15 5.15 -8.75
N HIS A 152 -8.46 4.26 -9.68
CA HIS A 152 -8.15 4.49 -11.10
C HIS A 152 -8.99 5.64 -11.67
N ARG A 153 -10.24 5.79 -11.23
CA ARG A 153 -11.10 6.91 -11.61
C ARG A 153 -10.56 8.25 -11.08
N TYR A 154 -10.06 8.28 -9.84
CA TYR A 154 -9.38 9.45 -9.29
C TYR A 154 -8.19 9.84 -10.16
N LEU A 155 -7.30 8.88 -10.47
CA LEU A 155 -6.12 9.14 -11.30
C LEU A 155 -6.50 9.69 -12.69
N ALA A 156 -7.44 9.04 -13.37
CA ALA A 156 -7.89 9.45 -14.71
C ALA A 156 -8.64 10.80 -14.74
N ARG A 157 -9.18 11.28 -13.61
CA ARG A 157 -9.95 12.53 -13.56
C ARG A 157 -9.18 13.69 -12.95
N ALA A 158 -8.43 13.42 -11.89
CA ALA A 158 -7.75 14.44 -11.10
C ALA A 158 -6.29 14.62 -11.52
N ARG A 159 -5.67 13.61 -12.15
CA ARG A 159 -4.24 13.62 -12.50
C ARG A 159 -3.96 13.63 -14.00
N ASP A 160 -4.94 13.28 -14.84
CA ASP A 160 -4.86 13.53 -16.28
C ASP A 160 -5.35 14.95 -16.60
N LEU A 161 -4.44 15.91 -16.46
CA LEU A 161 -4.76 17.35 -16.47
C LEU A 161 -5.15 17.89 -17.86
N ASP A 162 -4.70 17.22 -18.92
CA ASP A 162 -4.90 17.64 -20.31
C ASP A 162 -5.58 16.56 -21.18
N SER A 163 -6.11 15.50 -20.56
CA SER A 163 -6.71 14.35 -21.26
C SER A 163 -5.73 13.65 -22.21
N SER A 164 -4.44 13.67 -21.90
CA SER A 164 -3.39 12.98 -22.67
C SER A 164 -3.29 11.49 -22.35
N GLY A 165 -3.95 11.03 -21.28
CA GLY A 165 -3.78 9.68 -20.74
C GLY A 165 -2.52 9.52 -19.88
N LEU A 166 -1.83 10.63 -19.55
CA LEU A 166 -0.69 10.65 -18.65
C LEU A 166 -1.09 11.12 -17.26
N ILE A 167 -0.41 10.60 -16.23
CA ILE A 167 -0.66 10.95 -14.83
C ILE A 167 0.33 12.02 -14.38
N ALA A 168 -0.18 13.19 -14.02
CA ALA A 168 0.61 14.24 -13.37
C ALA A 168 0.86 13.91 -11.89
N ILE A 169 2.12 14.07 -11.48
CA ILE A 169 2.52 14.13 -10.07
C ILE A 169 2.62 15.59 -9.64
N CYS A 170 2.12 15.89 -8.44
CA CYS A 170 2.13 17.23 -7.84
C CYS A 170 3.24 17.37 -6.78
N HIS A 171 3.91 16.27 -6.44
CA HIS A 171 5.04 16.24 -5.52
C HIS A 171 6.01 15.10 -5.89
N PRO A 172 7.34 15.27 -5.75
CA PRO A 172 8.31 14.22 -6.10
C PRO A 172 8.04 12.86 -5.43
N TRP A 173 7.60 12.87 -4.17
CA TRP A 173 7.23 11.66 -3.41
C TRP A 173 6.15 10.79 -4.07
N GLU A 174 5.31 11.36 -4.93
CA GLU A 174 4.27 10.60 -5.62
C GLU A 174 4.81 9.66 -6.69
N SER A 175 6.06 9.87 -7.13
CA SER A 175 6.77 8.93 -8.00
C SER A 175 7.28 7.69 -7.27
N GLY A 176 7.42 7.75 -5.95
CA GLY A 176 8.18 6.77 -5.15
C GLY A 176 9.71 6.89 -5.31
N LEU A 177 10.19 7.90 -6.03
CA LEU A 177 11.59 8.16 -6.35
C LEU A 177 11.97 9.59 -5.93
N ASP A 178 11.89 9.83 -4.62
CA ASP A 178 11.89 11.15 -3.97
C ASP A 178 12.95 12.15 -4.48
N ASN A 179 14.15 11.66 -4.78
CA ASN A 179 15.31 12.45 -5.19
C ASN A 179 15.87 12.04 -6.56
N SER A 180 15.03 11.47 -7.44
CA SER A 180 15.42 11.21 -8.83
C SER A 180 15.88 12.51 -9.52
N PRO A 181 16.98 12.49 -10.31
CA PRO A 181 17.52 13.67 -11.01
C PRO A 181 16.57 14.32 -12.02
#